data_AF-A0A7S9LV29-F1
#
_entry.id   AF-A0A7S9LV29-F1
#
_cell.length_a   1.000
_cell.length_b   1.000
_cell.length_c   1.000
_cell.angle_alpha   90.00
_cell.angle_beta   90.00
_cell.angle_gamma   90.00
#
_symmetry.space_group_name_H-M   'P 1'
#
loop_
_entity.id
_entity.type
_entity.pdbx_description
1 polymer ?
#
loop_
_entity_poly.entity_id
_entity_poly.type
_entity_poly.pdbx_seq_one_letter_code
_entity_poly.pdbx_strand_id
1 'polypeptide(L)'
;MRFVAPALLLPLAVAAQEPADIVEKQVAEFIRPGFAAFNAAADALAAMPCNDMGTAYHDAFDAWMRMSHLRFGPTEDGDRGFALAFWPDERGATPRTLAGLIAAEDPVVDDPTAFAEISVAGRGFLALDWLLFDPERTPPAIGSYECRLAQAIAEDIDRIAEELDLAWRAETSLMRGAGAEGNFDYLVPEEAVRALYGALITGLEVTIDQRLARPLGTFERPRPRRAEAWRSERSARNVALSVAALSDYTDPFLTAVESEVAEELRDEFDRLKDRLEALDDPAFAGVSTPQGRLRIEAIQSALREIRGTLATQVAPRLGVSQSFNALDGD
;
A
#
# COMPACT_ATOMS: atom_id res chain seq x y z
N MET A 1 19.18 31.83 61.65
CA MET A 1 19.51 31.53 60.23
C MET A 1 19.02 30.11 59.94
N ARG A 2 17.90 29.97 59.22
CA ARG A 2 17.37 28.67 58.79
C ARG A 2 17.88 28.39 57.38
N PHE A 3 18.68 27.33 57.23
CA PHE A 3 19.17 26.87 55.93
C PHE A 3 18.02 26.20 55.17
N VAL A 4 17.68 26.73 54.00
CA VAL A 4 16.79 26.10 53.02
C VAL A 4 17.69 25.27 52.09
N ALA A 5 17.51 23.96 52.10
CA ALA A 5 18.20 23.05 51.18
C ALA A 5 17.55 23.12 49.78
N PRO A 6 18.33 23.22 48.69
CA PRO A 6 17.77 23.17 47.34
C PRO A 6 17.42 21.72 47.00
N ALA A 7 16.15 21.47 46.68
CA ALA A 7 15.71 20.23 46.09
C ALA A 7 16.21 20.18 44.64
N LEU A 8 17.19 19.31 44.36
CA LEU A 8 17.59 18.95 43.02
C LEU A 8 16.48 18.09 42.40
N LEU A 9 15.70 18.70 41.51
CA LEU A 9 14.83 17.99 40.57
C LEU A 9 15.73 17.38 39.49
N LEU A 10 16.03 16.09 39.61
CA LEU A 10 16.59 15.30 38.53
C LEU A 10 15.51 15.12 37.45
N PRO A 11 15.77 15.46 36.18
CA PRO A 11 14.85 15.14 35.11
C PRO A 11 14.76 13.61 35.01
N LEU A 12 13.55 13.08 35.14
CA LEU A 12 13.24 11.72 34.73
C LEU A 12 13.45 11.68 33.21
N ALA A 13 14.60 11.16 32.77
CA ALA A 13 14.78 10.75 31.40
C ALA A 13 13.83 9.58 31.17
N VAL A 14 12.68 9.85 30.54
CA VAL A 14 11.91 8.81 29.88
C VAL A 14 12.88 8.17 28.90
N ALA A 15 13.17 6.88 29.07
CA ALA A 15 14.04 6.16 28.15
C ALA A 15 13.34 6.14 26.80
N ALA A 16 13.70 7.08 25.91
CA ALA A 16 13.28 7.04 24.53
C ALA A 16 13.77 5.70 23.96
N GLN A 17 12.84 4.91 23.43
CA GLN A 17 13.16 3.65 22.78
C GLN A 17 14.16 3.93 21.65
N GLU A 18 15.23 3.14 21.54
CA GLU A 18 16.27 3.39 20.54
C GLU A 18 15.69 3.19 19.12
N PRO A 19 16.06 4.02 18.13
CA PRO A 19 15.61 3.87 16.74
C PRO A 19 15.71 2.43 16.19
N ALA A 20 16.73 1.69 16.63
CA ALA A 20 16.94 0.28 16.28
C ALA A 20 15.78 -0.64 16.71
N ASP A 21 15.12 -0.38 17.84
CA ASP A 21 13.99 -1.19 18.31
C ASP A 21 12.74 -0.99 17.42
N ILE A 22 12.51 0.25 16.97
CA ILE A 22 11.41 0.57 16.04
C ILE A 22 11.65 -0.17 14.72
N VAL A 23 12.87 -0.08 14.19
CA VAL A 23 13.27 -0.78 12.96
C VAL A 23 13.11 -2.29 13.14
N GLU A 24 13.60 -2.87 14.23
CA GLU A 24 13.52 -4.32 14.46
C GLU A 24 12.07 -4.80 14.49
N LYS A 25 11.19 -4.12 15.23
CA LYS A 25 9.75 -4.45 15.27
C LYS A 25 9.12 -4.34 13.89
N GLN A 26 9.39 -3.24 13.16
CA GLN A 26 8.86 -3.07 11.80
C GLN A 26 9.29 -4.20 10.86
N VAL A 27 10.57 -4.57 10.91
CA VAL A 27 11.10 -5.62 10.05
C VAL A 27 10.54 -6.99 10.43
N ALA A 28 10.54 -7.32 11.73
CA ALA A 28 10.16 -8.64 12.22
C ALA A 28 8.65 -8.92 12.16
N GLU A 29 7.82 -7.92 12.44
CA GLU A 29 6.36 -8.08 12.58
C GLU A 29 5.61 -7.71 11.30
N PHE A 30 6.17 -6.83 10.45
CA PHE A 30 5.47 -6.28 9.28
C PHE A 30 6.15 -6.63 7.96
N ILE A 31 7.35 -6.11 7.73
CA ILE A 31 7.95 -6.11 6.39
C ILE A 31 8.27 -7.53 5.92
N ARG A 32 8.99 -8.31 6.75
CA ARG A 32 9.42 -9.65 6.38
C ARG A 32 8.26 -10.64 6.27
N PRO A 33 7.34 -10.74 7.25
CA PRO A 33 6.19 -11.62 7.11
C PRO A 33 5.25 -11.18 5.98
N GLY A 34 5.10 -9.86 5.78
CA GLY A 34 4.20 -9.30 4.78
C GLY A 34 4.61 -9.61 3.34
N PHE A 35 5.88 -9.39 2.97
CA PHE A 35 6.37 -9.75 1.64
C PHE A 35 6.44 -11.26 1.42
N ALA A 36 6.76 -12.05 2.44
CA ALA A 36 6.69 -13.51 2.35
C ALA A 36 5.25 -14.01 2.11
N ALA A 37 4.26 -13.41 2.77
CA ALA A 37 2.85 -13.72 2.56
C ALA A 37 2.36 -13.29 1.17
N PHE A 38 2.82 -12.13 0.69
CA PHE A 38 2.51 -11.67 -0.67
C PHE A 38 3.10 -12.61 -1.73
N ASN A 39 4.37 -12.99 -1.59
CA ASN A 39 5.03 -13.98 -2.46
C ASN A 39 4.22 -15.30 -2.51
N ALA A 40 3.88 -15.87 -1.36
CA ALA A 40 3.10 -17.11 -1.31
C ALA A 40 1.70 -16.99 -1.94
N ALA A 41 1.04 -15.83 -1.80
CA ALA A 41 -0.27 -15.62 -2.41
C ALA A 41 -0.19 -15.41 -3.93
N ALA A 42 0.89 -14.80 -4.41
CA ALA A 42 1.14 -14.62 -5.83
C ALA A 42 1.47 -15.95 -6.54
N ASP A 43 2.28 -16.82 -5.91
CA ASP A 43 2.54 -18.19 -6.38
C ASP A 43 1.23 -18.98 -6.50
N ALA A 44 0.37 -18.89 -5.48
CA ALA A 44 -0.94 -19.53 -5.50
C ALA A 44 -1.85 -19.00 -6.63
N LEU A 45 -1.78 -17.70 -6.95
CA LEU A 45 -2.48 -17.10 -8.09
C LEU A 45 -1.94 -17.63 -9.42
N ALA A 46 -0.62 -17.64 -9.61
CA ALA A 46 0.00 -18.16 -10.83
C ALA A 46 -0.30 -19.64 -11.08
N ALA A 47 -0.47 -20.43 -10.01
CA ALA A 47 -0.81 -21.85 -10.11
C ALA A 47 -2.28 -22.13 -10.51
N MET A 48 -3.18 -21.15 -10.44
CA MET A 48 -4.60 -21.35 -10.79
C MET A 48 -4.81 -21.37 -12.30
N PRO A 49 -5.75 -22.17 -12.83
CA PRO A 49 -6.15 -22.06 -14.22
C PRO A 49 -6.92 -20.75 -14.46
N CYS A 50 -6.73 -20.12 -15.62
CA CYS A 50 -7.30 -18.81 -15.97
C CYS A 50 -8.81 -18.63 -15.68
N ASN A 51 -9.60 -19.71 -15.74
CA ASN A 51 -11.04 -19.69 -15.52
C ASN A 51 -11.47 -19.88 -14.05
N ASP A 52 -10.53 -20.07 -13.13
CA ASP A 52 -10.76 -20.24 -11.69
C ASP A 52 -9.86 -19.33 -10.84
N MET A 53 -9.15 -18.38 -11.45
CA MET A 53 -8.25 -17.45 -10.76
C MET A 53 -8.94 -16.44 -9.84
N GLY A 54 -10.27 -16.31 -9.89
CA GLY A 54 -11.00 -15.21 -9.24
C GLY A 54 -10.74 -15.07 -7.73
N THR A 55 -10.79 -16.18 -6.99
CA THR A 55 -10.49 -16.17 -5.55
C THR A 55 -9.02 -15.91 -5.28
N ALA A 56 -8.12 -16.61 -5.96
CA ALA A 56 -6.67 -16.42 -5.77
C ALA A 56 -6.22 -15.00 -6.15
N TYR A 57 -6.86 -14.37 -7.14
CA TYR A 57 -6.65 -12.97 -7.49
C TYR A 57 -6.97 -12.05 -6.32
N HIS A 58 -8.11 -12.28 -5.65
CA HIS A 58 -8.49 -11.49 -4.49
C HIS A 58 -7.52 -11.69 -3.33
N ASP A 59 -7.09 -12.93 -3.07
CA ASP A 59 -6.16 -13.24 -1.97
C ASP A 59 -4.77 -12.64 -2.22
N ALA A 60 -4.24 -12.74 -3.43
CA ALA A 60 -2.96 -12.13 -3.82
C ALA A 60 -3.01 -10.61 -3.74
N PHE A 61 -4.10 -9.99 -4.22
CA PHE A 61 -4.25 -8.54 -4.15
C PHE A 61 -4.47 -8.08 -2.70
N ASP A 62 -5.14 -8.86 -1.86
CA ASP A 62 -5.25 -8.55 -0.42
C ASP A 62 -3.86 -8.53 0.25
N ALA A 63 -3.03 -9.54 -0.04
CA ALA A 63 -1.66 -9.61 0.47
C ALA A 63 -0.79 -8.44 -0.03
N TRP A 64 -0.92 -8.07 -1.31
CA TRP A 64 -0.27 -6.88 -1.85
C TRP A 64 -0.74 -5.59 -1.17
N MET A 65 -2.05 -5.44 -0.93
CA MET A 65 -2.60 -4.24 -0.30
C MET A 65 -2.01 -3.97 1.08
N ARG A 66 -1.67 -5.02 1.84
CA ARG A 66 -0.98 -4.91 3.12
C ARG A 66 0.40 -4.23 3.01
N MET A 67 1.10 -4.45 1.89
CA MET A 67 2.46 -3.95 1.67
C MET A 67 2.55 -2.72 0.76
N SER A 68 1.47 -2.41 0.02
CA SER A 68 1.43 -1.36 -1.02
C SER A 68 1.72 0.08 -0.56
N HIS A 69 1.88 0.30 0.76
CA HIS A 69 2.29 1.58 1.33
C HIS A 69 3.81 1.76 1.40
N LEU A 70 4.59 0.68 1.34
CA LEU A 70 6.06 0.70 1.28
C LEU A 70 6.54 1.04 -0.13
N ARG A 71 6.34 2.31 -0.51
CA ARG A 71 6.64 2.89 -1.83
C ARG A 71 8.00 3.56 -1.87
N PHE A 72 9.03 2.79 -1.50
CA PHE A 72 10.42 3.21 -1.56
C PHE A 72 11.32 1.99 -1.70
N GLY A 73 12.59 2.22 -2.02
CA GLY A 73 13.59 1.16 -2.13
C GLY A 73 13.15 0.06 -3.11
N PRO A 74 13.18 -1.23 -2.70
CA PRO A 74 12.90 -2.36 -3.59
C PRO A 74 11.57 -2.32 -4.34
N THR A 75 10.55 -1.66 -3.76
CA THR A 75 9.22 -1.55 -4.38
C THR A 75 9.23 -0.60 -5.59
N GLU A 76 10.05 0.45 -5.55
CA GLU A 76 10.14 1.44 -6.63
C GLU A 76 11.21 1.07 -7.66
N ASP A 77 12.20 0.27 -7.26
CA ASP A 77 13.23 -0.26 -8.15
C ASP A 77 12.61 -0.97 -9.37
N GLY A 78 12.97 -0.50 -10.57
CA GLY A 78 12.47 -1.08 -11.82
C GLY A 78 10.95 -1.00 -11.97
N ASP A 79 10.31 -0.02 -11.33
CA ASP A 79 8.86 0.21 -11.35
C ASP A 79 8.04 -1.00 -10.84
N ARG A 80 8.59 -1.88 -10.00
CA ARG A 80 7.91 -3.12 -9.54
C ARG A 80 6.52 -2.87 -8.96
N GLY A 81 6.39 -1.92 -8.03
CA GLY A 81 5.11 -1.56 -7.43
C GLY A 81 4.11 -1.02 -8.45
N PHE A 82 4.60 -0.29 -9.47
CA PHE A 82 3.77 0.24 -10.54
C PHE A 82 3.37 -0.84 -11.55
N ALA A 83 4.25 -1.80 -11.84
CA ALA A 83 3.95 -2.97 -12.66
C ALA A 83 2.90 -3.88 -11.99
N LEU A 84 2.94 -4.03 -10.66
CA LEU A 84 1.93 -4.77 -9.90
C LEU A 84 0.55 -4.10 -9.93
N ALA A 85 0.50 -2.77 -9.81
CA ALA A 85 -0.76 -2.04 -9.71
C ALA A 85 -0.71 -0.69 -10.46
N PHE A 86 -0.70 -0.76 -11.79
CA PHE A 86 -0.73 0.42 -12.66
C PHE A 86 -2.06 1.18 -12.50
N TRP A 87 -2.04 2.22 -11.65
CA TRP A 87 -3.19 3.05 -11.36
C TRP A 87 -2.73 4.38 -10.76
N PRO A 88 -3.31 5.53 -11.17
CA PRO A 88 -4.50 5.69 -11.98
C PRO A 88 -4.26 5.64 -13.50
N ASP A 89 -5.09 4.90 -14.23
CA ASP A 89 -5.06 4.88 -15.70
C ASP A 89 -5.97 5.95 -16.32
N GLU A 90 -5.52 7.21 -16.31
CA GLU A 90 -6.32 8.33 -16.84
C GLU A 90 -6.51 8.30 -18.35
N ARG A 91 -5.60 7.64 -19.08
CA ARG A 91 -5.54 7.63 -20.54
C ARG A 91 -6.00 6.30 -21.14
N GLY A 92 -6.58 5.41 -20.34
CA GLY A 92 -7.03 4.08 -20.79
C GLY A 92 -5.90 3.30 -21.46
N ALA A 93 -4.69 3.36 -20.93
CA ALA A 93 -3.54 2.61 -21.43
C ALA A 93 -3.72 1.11 -21.21
N THR A 94 -4.30 0.67 -20.10
CA THR A 94 -4.54 -0.75 -19.80
C THR A 94 -5.47 -1.39 -20.82
N PRO A 95 -6.73 -0.92 -21.02
CA PRO A 95 -7.62 -1.52 -22.00
C PRO A 95 -7.06 -1.45 -23.44
N ARG A 96 -6.34 -0.37 -23.80
CA ARG A 96 -5.72 -0.27 -25.13
C ARG A 96 -4.59 -1.27 -25.34
N THR A 97 -3.72 -1.45 -24.34
CA THR A 97 -2.60 -2.40 -24.40
C THR A 97 -3.11 -3.82 -24.50
N LEU A 98 -4.03 -4.21 -23.61
CA LEU A 98 -4.59 -5.55 -23.59
C LEU A 98 -5.40 -5.86 -24.85
N ALA A 99 -6.23 -4.93 -25.33
CA ALA A 99 -6.95 -5.11 -26.59
C ALA A 99 -6.00 -5.26 -27.79
N GLY A 100 -4.86 -4.56 -27.79
CA GLY A 100 -3.82 -4.70 -28.81
C GLY A 100 -3.19 -6.09 -28.83
N LEU A 101 -2.77 -6.57 -27.66
CA LEU A 101 -2.23 -7.92 -27.49
C LEU A 101 -3.22 -9.00 -27.95
N ILE A 102 -4.49 -8.87 -27.55
CA ILE A 102 -5.56 -9.81 -27.92
C ILE A 102 -5.82 -9.80 -29.42
N ALA A 103 -5.92 -8.62 -30.04
CA ALA A 103 -6.20 -8.52 -31.48
C ALA A 103 -5.05 -9.06 -32.33
N ALA A 104 -3.81 -8.97 -31.84
CA ALA A 104 -2.64 -9.49 -32.53
C ALA A 104 -2.38 -10.99 -32.27
N GLU A 105 -3.04 -11.58 -31.26
CA GLU A 105 -2.63 -12.85 -30.65
C GLU A 105 -1.10 -12.89 -30.42
N ASP A 106 -0.58 -11.82 -29.81
CA ASP A 106 0.86 -11.60 -29.68
C ASP A 106 1.56 -12.76 -28.92
N PRO A 107 2.51 -13.48 -29.53
CA PRO A 107 3.17 -14.63 -28.88
C PRO A 107 4.00 -14.24 -27.64
N VAL A 108 4.16 -12.95 -27.33
CA VAL A 108 4.83 -12.49 -26.10
C VAL A 108 4.27 -13.12 -24.82
N VAL A 109 3.00 -13.53 -24.81
CA VAL A 109 2.37 -14.22 -23.66
C VAL A 109 2.97 -15.59 -23.36
N ASP A 110 3.71 -16.18 -24.31
CA ASP A 110 4.36 -17.48 -24.16
C ASP A 110 5.85 -17.35 -23.79
N ASP A 111 6.37 -16.12 -23.61
CA ASP A 111 7.76 -15.82 -23.22
C ASP A 111 7.78 -14.94 -21.96
N PRO A 112 7.98 -15.51 -20.76
CA PRO A 112 7.99 -14.75 -19.51
C PRO A 112 9.04 -13.63 -19.46
N THR A 113 10.18 -13.80 -20.15
CA THR A 113 11.24 -12.78 -20.16
C THR A 113 10.83 -11.60 -21.04
N ALA A 114 10.28 -11.88 -22.23
CA ALA A 114 9.79 -10.82 -23.10
C ALA A 114 8.52 -10.16 -22.54
N PHE A 115 7.68 -10.91 -21.83
CA PHE A 115 6.48 -10.39 -21.18
C PHE A 115 6.81 -9.37 -20.09
N ALA A 116 7.88 -9.58 -19.31
CA ALA A 116 8.32 -8.62 -18.29
C ALA A 116 8.72 -7.24 -18.88
N GLU A 117 9.03 -7.18 -20.18
CA GLU A 117 9.46 -5.96 -20.89
C GLU A 117 8.30 -5.22 -21.60
N ILE A 118 7.08 -5.78 -21.60
CA ILE A 118 5.94 -5.07 -22.17
C ILE A 118 5.55 -3.88 -21.29
N SER A 119 4.75 -2.97 -21.87
CA SER A 119 4.16 -1.85 -21.14
C SER A 119 3.50 -2.31 -19.83
N VAL A 120 3.87 -1.67 -18.71
CA VAL A 120 3.27 -1.89 -17.38
C VAL A 120 1.75 -1.79 -17.38
N ALA A 121 1.16 -1.05 -18.32
CA ALA A 121 -0.28 -0.96 -18.47
C ALA A 121 -0.95 -2.29 -18.85
N GLY A 122 -0.21 -3.22 -19.47
CA GLY A 122 -0.68 -4.57 -19.81
C GLY A 122 -0.40 -5.62 -18.75
N ARG A 123 0.11 -5.23 -17.58
CA ARG A 123 0.62 -6.13 -16.53
C ARG A 123 -0.08 -5.86 -15.19
N GLY A 124 0.13 -6.77 -14.23
CA GLY A 124 -0.31 -6.60 -12.85
C GLY A 124 -1.81 -6.78 -12.59
N PHE A 125 -2.20 -6.51 -11.34
CA PHE A 125 -3.53 -6.76 -10.81
C PHE A 125 -4.63 -6.05 -11.61
N LEU A 126 -4.43 -4.80 -12.02
CA LEU A 126 -5.48 -4.07 -12.74
C LEU A 126 -5.62 -4.46 -14.21
N ALA A 127 -4.59 -5.04 -14.82
CA ALA A 127 -4.72 -5.69 -16.11
C ALA A 127 -5.54 -6.98 -15.98
N LEU A 128 -5.26 -7.77 -14.94
CA LEU A 128 -6.02 -8.99 -14.63
C LEU A 128 -7.48 -8.68 -14.23
N ASP A 129 -7.71 -7.59 -13.48
CA ASP A 129 -9.03 -7.04 -13.13
C ASP A 129 -9.88 -6.81 -14.39
N TRP A 130 -9.27 -6.22 -15.42
CA TRP A 130 -9.93 -5.94 -16.69
C TRP A 130 -10.26 -7.21 -17.49
N LEU A 131 -9.39 -8.22 -17.47
CA LEU A 131 -9.64 -9.48 -18.18
C LEU A 131 -10.71 -10.33 -17.51
N LEU A 132 -10.67 -10.41 -16.17
CA LEU A 132 -11.52 -11.33 -15.40
C LEU A 132 -12.89 -10.75 -15.04
N PHE A 133 -12.97 -9.44 -14.77
CA PHE A 133 -14.15 -8.84 -14.13
C PHE A 133 -14.80 -7.70 -14.91
N ASP A 134 -14.25 -7.25 -16.05
CA ASP A 134 -14.91 -6.20 -16.83
C ASP A 134 -16.28 -6.69 -17.34
N PRO A 135 -17.40 -6.05 -16.96
CA PRO A 135 -18.74 -6.51 -17.31
C PRO A 135 -19.05 -6.38 -18.81
N GLU A 136 -18.24 -5.63 -19.56
CA GLU A 136 -18.36 -5.50 -21.02
C GLU A 136 -17.63 -6.64 -21.76
N ARG A 137 -17.03 -7.60 -21.03
CA ARG A 137 -16.24 -8.70 -21.58
C ARG A 137 -16.77 -10.06 -21.14
N THR A 138 -16.47 -11.07 -21.96
CA THR A 138 -16.63 -12.47 -21.54
C THR A 138 -15.36 -12.91 -20.83
N PRO A 139 -15.45 -13.60 -19.68
CA PRO A 139 -14.28 -14.17 -19.02
C PRO A 139 -13.46 -15.08 -19.95
N PRO A 140 -12.13 -15.16 -19.75
CA PRO A 140 -11.26 -15.98 -20.60
C PRO A 140 -11.71 -17.44 -20.66
N ALA A 141 -11.82 -17.99 -21.87
CA ALA A 141 -12.13 -19.40 -22.09
C ALA A 141 -10.85 -20.23 -22.12
N ILE A 142 -10.87 -21.44 -21.54
CA ILE A 142 -9.72 -22.34 -21.59
C ILE A 142 -9.26 -22.55 -23.04
N GLY A 143 -7.95 -22.37 -23.27
CA GLY A 143 -7.33 -22.49 -24.59
C GLY A 143 -7.40 -21.23 -25.46
N SER A 144 -8.12 -20.18 -25.04
CA SER A 144 -8.12 -18.89 -25.75
C SER A 144 -6.82 -18.12 -25.54
N TYR A 145 -6.58 -17.10 -26.36
CA TYR A 145 -5.46 -16.18 -26.18
C TYR A 145 -5.59 -15.41 -24.86
N GLU A 146 -6.79 -14.94 -24.51
CA GLU A 146 -7.06 -14.23 -23.26
C GLU A 146 -6.74 -15.07 -22.02
N CYS A 147 -6.93 -16.40 -22.11
CA CYS A 147 -6.58 -17.31 -21.03
C CYS A 147 -5.06 -17.40 -20.86
N ARG A 148 -4.30 -17.49 -21.97
CA ARG A 148 -2.82 -17.44 -21.91
C ARG A 148 -2.32 -16.07 -21.44
N LEU A 149 -2.96 -14.98 -21.86
CA LEU A 149 -2.64 -13.64 -21.39
C LEU A 149 -2.90 -13.47 -19.88
N ALA A 150 -4.03 -13.97 -19.37
CA ALA A 150 -4.33 -13.95 -17.93
C ALA A 150 -3.29 -14.76 -17.14
N GLN A 151 -2.87 -15.91 -17.67
CA GLN A 151 -1.81 -16.75 -17.12
C GLN A 151 -0.47 -16.01 -17.08
N ALA A 152 -0.05 -15.40 -18.19
CA ALA A 152 1.19 -14.62 -18.27
C ALA A 152 1.21 -13.43 -17.29
N ILE A 153 0.08 -12.75 -17.10
CA ILE A 153 -0.04 -11.67 -16.10
C ILE A 153 0.10 -12.22 -14.68
N ALA A 154 -0.52 -13.35 -14.36
CA ALA A 154 -0.42 -13.98 -13.05
C ALA A 154 1.03 -14.43 -12.74
N GLU A 155 1.71 -15.01 -13.73
CA GLU A 155 3.13 -15.39 -13.64
C GLU A 155 4.05 -14.17 -13.48
N ASP A 156 3.76 -13.04 -14.13
CA ASP A 156 4.51 -11.80 -13.93
C ASP A 156 4.31 -11.22 -12.53
N ILE A 157 3.09 -11.29 -11.97
CA ILE A 157 2.81 -10.89 -10.58
C ILE A 157 3.62 -11.74 -9.60
N ASP A 158 3.64 -13.05 -9.79
CA ASP A 158 4.42 -14.00 -8.98
C ASP A 158 5.93 -13.69 -9.03
N ARG A 159 6.48 -13.54 -10.24
CA ARG A 159 7.89 -13.15 -10.45
C ARG A 159 8.24 -11.85 -9.69
N ILE A 160 7.40 -10.82 -9.80
CA ILE A 160 7.65 -9.56 -9.07
C ILE A 160 7.55 -9.76 -7.55
N ALA A 161 6.61 -10.59 -7.08
CA ALA A 161 6.46 -10.87 -5.66
C ALA A 161 7.67 -11.61 -5.06
N GLU A 162 8.24 -12.57 -5.81
CA GLU A 162 9.50 -13.24 -5.45
C GLU A 162 10.66 -12.24 -5.37
N GLU A 163 10.81 -11.39 -6.39
CA GLU A 163 11.84 -10.35 -6.43
C GLU A 163 11.72 -9.38 -5.25
N LEU A 164 10.50 -8.97 -4.91
CA LEU A 164 10.24 -8.08 -3.78
C LEU A 164 10.57 -8.76 -2.44
N ASP A 165 10.18 -10.01 -2.22
CA ASP A 165 10.56 -10.72 -0.98
C ASP A 165 12.09 -10.80 -0.84
N LEU A 166 12.80 -11.15 -1.91
CA LEU A 166 14.28 -11.20 -1.90
C LEU A 166 14.91 -9.82 -1.67
N ALA A 167 14.45 -8.79 -2.37
CA ALA A 167 15.02 -7.46 -2.29
C ALA A 167 14.72 -6.79 -0.94
N TRP A 168 13.51 -6.95 -0.39
CA TRP A 168 13.18 -6.45 0.95
C TRP A 168 13.94 -7.19 2.06
N ARG A 169 14.33 -8.46 1.88
CA ARG A 169 15.24 -9.13 2.82
C ARG A 169 16.59 -8.42 2.89
N ALA A 170 17.14 -7.98 1.76
CA ALA A 170 18.39 -7.24 1.71
C ALA A 170 18.23 -5.82 2.29
N GLU A 171 17.19 -5.09 1.88
CA GLU A 171 16.90 -3.73 2.34
C GLU A 171 16.74 -3.67 3.86
N THR A 172 15.98 -4.61 4.43
CA THR A 172 15.78 -4.66 5.88
C THR A 172 17.04 -5.05 6.67
N SER A 173 17.99 -5.76 6.04
CA SER A 173 19.31 -5.97 6.62
C SER A 173 20.14 -4.68 6.67
N LEU A 174 20.03 -3.82 5.65
CA LEU A 174 20.66 -2.49 5.65
C LEU A 174 20.03 -1.58 6.72
N MET A 175 18.70 -1.57 6.84
CA MET A 175 18.00 -0.79 7.87
C MET A 175 18.42 -1.19 9.30
N ARG A 176 18.50 -2.50 9.59
CA ARG A 176 18.97 -3.00 10.89
C ARG A 176 20.42 -2.67 11.18
N GLY A 177 21.25 -2.60 10.13
CA GLY A 177 22.66 -2.23 10.21
C GLY A 177 22.92 -0.74 10.06
N ALA A 178 21.92 0.13 10.21
CA ALA A 178 22.08 1.58 10.06
C ALA A 178 23.18 2.11 11.00
N GLY A 179 24.10 2.92 10.45
CA GLY A 179 25.28 3.42 11.16
C GLY A 179 26.45 2.43 11.28
N ALA A 180 26.35 1.21 10.75
CA ALA A 180 27.48 0.29 10.66
C ALA A 180 28.48 0.70 9.58
N GLU A 181 29.76 0.35 9.77
CA GLU A 181 30.79 0.55 8.75
C GLU A 181 30.43 -0.18 7.45
N GLY A 182 30.46 0.54 6.32
CA GLY A 182 30.12 0.00 5.01
C GLY A 182 28.63 0.07 4.64
N ASN A 183 27.76 0.56 5.53
CA ASN A 183 26.38 0.90 5.18
C ASN A 183 26.32 2.34 4.65
N PHE A 184 26.00 2.50 3.36
CA PHE A 184 25.92 3.81 2.71
C PHE A 184 24.49 4.28 2.47
N ASP A 185 23.50 3.39 2.64
CA ASP A 185 22.08 3.68 2.46
C ASP A 185 21.46 4.29 3.73
N TYR A 186 21.93 3.84 4.90
CA TYR A 186 21.51 4.33 6.22
C TYR A 186 22.74 4.66 7.07
N LEU A 187 23.17 5.92 7.01
CA LEU A 187 24.37 6.44 7.69
C LEU A 187 24.18 6.57 9.20
N VAL A 188 22.94 6.76 9.65
CA VAL A 188 22.57 6.77 11.07
C VAL A 188 21.24 6.03 11.31
N PRO A 189 20.99 5.45 12.51
CA PRO A 189 19.77 4.70 12.81
C PRO A 189 18.46 5.46 12.54
N GLU A 190 18.46 6.79 12.73
CA GLU A 190 17.29 7.65 12.52
C GLU A 190 16.87 7.73 11.05
N GLU A 191 17.77 7.48 10.10
CA GLU A 191 17.43 7.49 8.66
C GLU A 191 16.51 6.33 8.28
N ALA A 192 16.72 5.14 8.86
CA ALA A 192 15.84 4.00 8.65
C ALA A 192 14.44 4.27 9.25
N VAL A 193 14.37 4.80 10.47
CA VAL A 193 13.09 5.21 11.08
C VAL A 193 12.38 6.26 10.22
N ARG A 194 13.13 7.21 9.66
CA ARG A 194 12.57 8.25 8.80
C ARG A 194 12.00 7.71 7.48
N ALA A 195 12.70 6.77 6.85
CA ALA A 195 12.20 6.11 5.64
C ALA A 195 10.90 5.34 5.91
N LEU A 196 10.88 4.54 6.98
CA LEU A 196 9.70 3.78 7.41
C LEU A 196 8.52 4.70 7.77
N TYR A 197 8.78 5.75 8.55
CA TYR A 197 7.73 6.71 8.92
C TYR A 197 7.23 7.51 7.71
N GLY A 198 8.12 7.87 6.78
CA GLY A 198 7.73 8.49 5.50
C GLY A 198 6.76 7.62 4.71
N ALA A 199 7.04 6.32 4.61
CA ALA A 199 6.15 5.37 3.94
C ALA A 199 4.75 5.26 4.60
N LEU A 200 4.67 5.35 5.92
CA LEU A 200 3.38 5.44 6.64
C LEU A 200 2.58 6.69 6.19
N ILE A 201 3.23 7.86 6.19
CA ILE A 201 2.57 9.12 5.81
C ILE A 201 2.15 9.09 4.34
N THR A 202 3.02 8.67 3.43
CA THR A 202 2.70 8.53 2.00
C THR A 202 1.58 7.50 1.78
N GLY A 203 1.54 6.40 2.54
CA GLY A 203 0.44 5.43 2.48
C GLY A 203 -0.92 6.02 2.86
N LEU A 204 -0.96 6.87 3.89
CA LEU A 204 -2.16 7.62 4.27
C LEU A 204 -2.57 8.59 3.15
N GLU A 205 -1.62 9.33 2.58
CA GLU A 205 -1.86 10.27 1.47
C GLU A 205 -2.41 9.57 0.23
N VAL A 206 -1.81 8.46 -0.21
CA VAL A 206 -2.31 7.69 -1.35
C VAL A 206 -3.74 7.20 -1.09
N THR A 207 -4.04 6.75 0.13
CA THR A 207 -5.40 6.32 0.46
C THR A 207 -6.40 7.49 0.44
N ILE A 208 -6.03 8.64 1.00
CA ILE A 208 -6.87 9.85 1.05
C ILE A 208 -7.09 10.44 -0.35
N ASP A 209 -6.01 10.71 -1.06
CA ASP A 209 -5.99 11.55 -2.26
C ASP A 209 -6.15 10.75 -3.55
N GLN A 210 -5.77 9.47 -3.55
CA GLN A 210 -6.02 8.59 -4.68
C GLN A 210 -7.26 7.72 -4.44
N ARG A 211 -7.24 6.80 -3.47
CA ARG A 211 -8.28 5.77 -3.32
C ARG A 211 -9.66 6.33 -2.96
N LEU A 212 -9.71 7.38 -2.15
CA LEU A 212 -10.96 8.04 -1.74
C LEU A 212 -11.31 9.27 -2.60
N ALA A 213 -10.37 10.17 -2.87
CA ALA A 213 -10.71 11.42 -3.57
C ALA A 213 -11.03 11.23 -5.07
N ARG A 214 -10.36 10.31 -5.77
CA ARG A 214 -10.59 10.11 -7.19
C ARG A 214 -12.03 9.68 -7.54
N PRO A 215 -12.65 8.71 -6.84
CA PRO A 215 -14.05 8.36 -7.09
C PRO A 215 -15.03 9.46 -6.68
N LEU A 216 -14.71 10.25 -5.65
CA LEU A 216 -15.52 11.39 -5.23
C LEU A 216 -15.66 12.44 -6.35
N GLY A 217 -14.59 12.76 -7.07
CA GLY A 217 -14.59 13.84 -8.05
C GLY A 217 -15.12 15.17 -7.47
N THR A 218 -15.71 16.02 -8.33
CA THR A 218 -16.46 17.19 -7.84
C THR A 218 -17.90 16.78 -7.50
N PHE A 219 -18.60 17.63 -6.75
CA PHE A 219 -20.00 17.39 -6.39
C PHE A 219 -20.89 17.21 -7.62
N GLU A 220 -20.68 18.03 -8.65
CA GLU A 220 -21.43 17.99 -9.92
C GLU A 220 -21.00 16.84 -10.83
N ARG A 221 -19.83 16.23 -10.57
CA ARG A 221 -19.24 15.24 -11.45
C ARG A 221 -18.55 14.11 -10.66
N PRO A 222 -19.34 13.30 -9.93
CA PRO A 222 -18.83 12.09 -9.26
C PRO A 222 -18.26 11.11 -10.27
N ARG A 223 -17.26 10.33 -9.86
CA ARG A 223 -16.45 9.46 -10.75
C ARG A 223 -16.29 8.04 -10.20
N PRO A 224 -17.36 7.28 -9.88
CA PRO A 224 -17.23 5.96 -9.26
C PRO A 224 -16.29 5.00 -10.02
N ARG A 225 -16.32 4.99 -11.36
CA ARG A 225 -15.39 4.19 -12.21
C ARG A 225 -13.92 4.62 -12.16
N ARG A 226 -13.55 5.66 -11.40
CA ARG A 226 -12.15 6.01 -11.10
C ARG A 226 -11.64 5.34 -9.84
N ALA A 227 -12.49 4.64 -9.08
CA ALA A 227 -12.04 3.86 -7.94
C ALA A 227 -11.07 2.74 -8.38
N GLU A 228 -10.08 2.44 -7.54
CA GLU A 228 -9.15 1.34 -7.76
C GLU A 228 -9.92 0.01 -7.82
N ALA A 229 -9.65 -0.82 -8.82
CA ALA A 229 -10.28 -2.15 -8.99
C ALA A 229 -11.82 -2.14 -8.89
N TRP A 230 -12.48 -1.14 -9.48
CA TRP A 230 -13.95 -1.03 -9.43
C TRP A 230 -14.68 -2.17 -10.15
N ARG A 231 -14.02 -2.87 -11.10
CA ARG A 231 -14.66 -3.95 -11.89
C ARG A 231 -14.87 -5.20 -11.05
N SER A 232 -13.89 -5.54 -10.22
CA SER A 232 -13.99 -6.62 -9.24
C SER A 232 -14.64 -6.18 -7.93
N GLU A 233 -15.22 -4.97 -7.88
CA GLU A 233 -15.88 -4.40 -6.70
C GLU A 233 -14.97 -4.37 -5.45
N ARG A 234 -13.66 -4.20 -5.64
CA ARG A 234 -12.68 -4.25 -4.54
C ARG A 234 -12.39 -2.91 -3.88
N SER A 235 -12.91 -1.80 -4.41
CA SER A 235 -12.48 -0.46 -4.02
C SER A 235 -12.55 -0.19 -2.52
N ALA A 236 -13.68 -0.54 -1.87
CA ALA A 236 -13.83 -0.42 -0.43
C ALA A 236 -12.93 -1.39 0.34
N ARG A 237 -12.78 -2.63 -0.13
CA ARG A 237 -11.90 -3.64 0.47
C ARG A 237 -10.44 -3.21 0.45
N ASN A 238 -9.96 -2.66 -0.67
CA ASN A 238 -8.60 -2.14 -0.79
C ASN A 238 -8.36 -0.99 0.19
N VAL A 239 -9.32 -0.06 0.35
CA VAL A 239 -9.22 0.99 1.38
C VAL A 239 -9.17 0.36 2.78
N ALA A 240 -10.07 -0.57 3.10
CA ALA A 240 -10.10 -1.24 4.40
C ALA A 240 -8.77 -1.94 4.74
N LEU A 241 -8.22 -2.70 3.79
CA LEU A 241 -6.93 -3.39 3.95
C LEU A 241 -5.77 -2.41 4.07
N SER A 242 -5.78 -1.32 3.31
CA SER A 242 -4.75 -0.28 3.46
C SER A 242 -4.83 0.39 4.83
N VAL A 243 -6.03 0.67 5.33
CA VAL A 243 -6.21 1.29 6.66
C VAL A 243 -5.80 0.33 7.77
N ALA A 244 -6.16 -0.95 7.68
CA ALA A 244 -5.72 -1.97 8.62
C ALA A 244 -4.20 -2.09 8.65
N ALA A 245 -3.57 -2.16 7.46
CA ALA A 245 -2.11 -2.21 7.36
C ALA A 245 -1.44 -0.97 7.95
N LEU A 246 -1.95 0.23 7.66
CA LEU A 246 -1.40 1.49 8.20
C LEU A 246 -1.62 1.61 9.71
N SER A 247 -2.75 1.11 10.23
CA SER A 247 -3.03 1.01 11.67
C SER A 247 -1.96 0.15 12.35
N ASP A 248 -1.78 -1.08 11.89
CA ASP A 248 -0.83 -1.99 12.54
C ASP A 248 0.62 -1.48 12.38
N TYR A 249 0.95 -0.93 11.20
CA TYR A 249 2.27 -0.35 10.91
C TYR A 249 2.56 0.92 11.74
N THR A 250 1.53 1.59 12.26
CA THR A 250 1.71 2.77 13.11
C THR A 250 2.23 2.41 14.51
N ASP A 251 1.85 1.24 15.02
CA ASP A 251 1.99 0.88 16.43
C ASP A 251 3.43 0.95 16.98
N PRO A 252 4.47 0.48 16.26
CA PRO A 252 5.86 0.63 16.70
C PRO A 252 6.30 2.07 16.95
N PHE A 253 5.77 3.03 16.18
CA PHE A 253 6.11 4.46 16.31
C PHE A 253 5.45 5.13 17.52
N LEU A 254 4.33 4.58 18.00
CA LEU A 254 3.57 5.16 19.12
C LEU A 254 4.31 5.05 20.46
N THR A 255 5.37 4.24 20.52
CA THR A 255 6.26 4.17 21.69
C THR A 255 7.03 5.47 21.94
N ALA A 256 7.10 6.37 20.95
CA ALA A 256 7.78 7.66 21.06
C ALA A 256 6.92 8.78 21.69
N VAL A 257 5.62 8.54 21.91
CA VAL A 257 4.67 9.52 22.46
C VAL A 257 4.09 9.08 23.81
N GLU A 258 3.40 9.99 24.49
CA GLU A 258 2.68 9.69 25.72
C GLU A 258 1.56 8.67 25.48
N SER A 259 1.24 7.85 26.49
CA SER A 259 0.25 6.78 26.36
C SER A 259 -1.13 7.28 25.91
N GLU A 260 -1.54 8.47 26.36
CA GLU A 260 -2.82 9.09 25.99
C GLU A 260 -2.91 9.34 24.47
N VAL A 261 -1.84 9.85 23.84
CA VAL A 261 -1.78 10.10 22.40
C VAL A 261 -1.77 8.77 21.62
N ALA A 262 -1.03 7.78 22.13
CA ALA A 262 -0.98 6.46 21.53
C ALA A 262 -2.35 5.75 21.57
N GLU A 263 -3.06 5.85 22.69
CA GLU A 263 -4.42 5.30 22.84
C GLU A 263 -5.42 6.02 21.96
N GLU A 264 -5.37 7.36 21.89
CA GLU A 264 -6.24 8.17 21.01
C GLU A 264 -6.10 7.76 19.53
N LEU A 265 -4.87 7.61 19.03
CA LEU A 265 -4.61 7.18 17.65
C LEU A 265 -5.14 5.77 17.37
N ARG A 266 -4.96 4.83 18.31
CA ARG A 266 -5.51 3.47 18.15
C ARG A 266 -7.03 3.49 18.11
N ASP A 267 -7.67 4.24 19.00
CA ASP A 267 -9.13 4.41 19.03
C ASP A 267 -9.67 5.09 17.76
N GLU A 268 -8.93 6.04 17.16
CA GLU A 268 -9.26 6.64 15.87
C GLU A 268 -9.20 5.63 14.72
N PHE A 269 -8.13 4.83 14.65
CA PHE A 269 -8.02 3.76 13.66
C PHE A 269 -9.12 2.69 13.83
N ASP A 270 -9.42 2.28 15.06
CA ASP A 270 -10.46 1.29 15.34
C ASP A 270 -11.85 1.79 14.91
N ARG A 271 -12.21 3.01 15.28
CA ARG A 271 -13.46 3.65 14.82
C ARG A 271 -13.51 3.79 13.30
N LEU A 272 -12.38 4.01 12.64
CA LEU A 272 -12.32 4.09 11.17
C LEU A 272 -12.50 2.71 10.52
N LYS A 273 -11.88 1.66 11.07
CA LYS A 273 -12.06 0.27 10.62
C LYS A 273 -13.52 -0.16 10.74
N ASP A 274 -14.18 0.13 11.87
CA ASP A 274 -15.62 -0.13 12.05
C ASP A 274 -16.49 0.57 11.00
N ARG A 275 -16.17 1.82 10.64
CA ARG A 275 -16.90 2.58 9.61
C ARG A 275 -16.71 1.98 8.22
N LEU A 276 -15.51 1.48 7.91
CA LEU A 276 -15.20 0.83 6.64
C LEU A 276 -15.89 -0.53 6.51
N GLU A 277 -15.93 -1.32 7.58
CA GLU A 277 -16.66 -2.59 7.62
C GLU A 277 -18.17 -2.41 7.47
N ALA A 278 -18.72 -1.35 8.03
CA ALA A 278 -20.14 -1.01 7.89
C ALA A 278 -20.51 -0.40 6.52
N LEU A 279 -19.55 -0.23 5.61
CA LEU A 279 -19.80 0.37 4.30
C LEU A 279 -20.40 -0.65 3.32
N ASP A 280 -21.69 -0.53 3.06
CA ASP A 280 -22.42 -1.29 2.04
C ASP A 280 -22.30 -0.62 0.65
N ASP A 281 -21.07 -0.48 0.15
CA ASP A 281 -20.77 0.13 -1.17
C ASP A 281 -19.39 -0.33 -1.71
N PRO A 282 -19.25 -1.59 -2.14
CA PRO A 282 -17.94 -2.22 -2.42
C PRO A 282 -17.15 -1.54 -3.54
N ALA A 283 -17.83 -1.00 -4.56
CA ALA A 283 -17.23 -0.30 -5.70
C ALA A 283 -17.23 1.24 -5.56
N PHE A 284 -17.65 1.79 -4.42
CA PHE A 284 -17.91 3.23 -4.25
C PHE A 284 -18.89 3.82 -5.28
N ALA A 285 -19.88 3.04 -5.74
CA ALA A 285 -20.89 3.52 -6.68
C ALA A 285 -21.79 4.61 -6.05
N GLY A 286 -22.00 4.53 -4.74
CA GLY A 286 -22.82 5.42 -3.93
C GLY A 286 -22.30 6.86 -3.82
N VAL A 287 -21.04 7.14 -4.19
CA VAL A 287 -20.48 8.52 -4.26
C VAL A 287 -21.26 9.43 -5.21
N SER A 288 -22.08 8.86 -6.08
CA SER A 288 -22.98 9.61 -6.97
C SER A 288 -24.22 10.18 -6.26
N THR A 289 -24.44 9.82 -4.99
CA THR A 289 -25.53 10.33 -4.15
C THR A 289 -24.97 11.23 -3.04
N PRO A 290 -25.73 12.24 -2.55
CA PRO A 290 -25.27 13.07 -1.44
C PRO A 290 -24.92 12.25 -0.18
N GLN A 291 -25.71 11.23 0.16
CA GLN A 291 -25.50 10.40 1.35
C GLN A 291 -24.28 9.50 1.20
N GLY A 292 -24.12 8.82 0.06
CA GLY A 292 -22.95 7.98 -0.18
C GLY A 292 -21.66 8.80 -0.24
N ARG A 293 -21.71 9.98 -0.90
CA ARG A 293 -20.60 10.95 -0.89
C ARG A 293 -20.19 11.33 0.53
N LEU A 294 -21.14 11.73 1.36
CA LEU A 294 -20.87 12.14 2.74
C LEU A 294 -20.21 11.03 3.57
N ARG A 295 -20.58 9.76 3.35
CA ARG A 295 -19.94 8.61 4.03
C ARG A 295 -18.45 8.50 3.66
N ILE A 296 -18.12 8.61 2.38
CA ILE A 296 -16.73 8.55 1.90
C ILE A 296 -15.93 9.78 2.34
N GLU A 297 -16.53 10.98 2.32
CA GLU A 297 -15.91 12.20 2.84
C GLU A 297 -15.64 12.12 4.35
N ALA A 298 -16.50 11.46 5.13
CA ALA A 298 -16.30 11.24 6.56
C ALA A 298 -15.11 10.30 6.84
N ILE A 299 -14.94 9.22 6.05
CA ILE A 299 -13.76 8.35 6.09
C ILE A 299 -12.50 9.14 5.74
N GLN A 300 -12.58 9.96 4.69
CA GLN A 300 -11.46 10.79 4.24
C GLN A 300 -11.03 11.82 5.29
N SER A 301 -11.98 12.46 5.96
CA SER A 301 -11.70 13.41 7.05
C SER A 301 -11.06 12.73 8.25
N ALA A 302 -11.56 11.56 8.67
CA ALA A 302 -10.95 10.80 9.76
C ALA A 302 -9.49 10.41 9.47
N LEU A 303 -9.17 9.99 8.24
CA LEU A 303 -7.78 9.72 7.84
C LEU A 303 -6.90 10.98 7.85
N ARG A 304 -7.44 12.14 7.48
CA ARG A 304 -6.71 13.42 7.57
C ARG A 304 -6.45 13.82 9.02
N GLU A 305 -7.39 13.56 9.92
CA GLU A 305 -7.24 13.78 11.37
C GLU A 305 -6.10 12.91 11.91
N ILE A 306 -6.15 11.59 11.67
CA ILE A 306 -5.07 10.65 12.03
C ILE A 306 -3.71 11.13 11.49
N ARG A 307 -3.64 11.46 10.20
CA ARG A 307 -2.40 11.97 9.57
C ARG A 307 -1.91 13.26 10.23
N GLY A 308 -2.83 14.16 10.58
CA GLY A 308 -2.52 15.42 11.28
C GLY A 308 -1.94 15.16 12.68
N THR A 309 -2.54 14.23 13.43
CA THR A 309 -2.03 13.81 14.75
C THR A 309 -0.66 13.17 14.63
N LEU A 310 -0.44 12.26 13.69
CA LEU A 310 0.87 11.68 13.39
C LEU A 310 1.91 12.78 13.07
N ALA A 311 1.57 13.71 12.17
CA ALA A 311 2.49 14.77 11.75
C ALA A 311 2.83 15.78 12.85
N THR A 312 1.94 16.01 13.82
CA THR A 312 2.11 17.05 14.85
C THR A 312 2.55 16.50 16.20
N GLN A 313 2.18 15.28 16.54
CA GLN A 313 2.44 14.68 17.85
C GLN A 313 3.52 13.59 17.80
N VAL A 314 3.55 12.77 16.74
CA VAL A 314 4.48 11.62 16.63
C VAL A 314 5.78 12.00 15.90
N ALA A 315 5.68 12.58 14.70
CA ALA A 315 6.85 12.89 13.87
C ALA A 315 7.94 13.72 14.59
N PRO A 316 7.61 14.77 15.38
CA PRO A 316 8.63 15.54 16.11
C PRO A 316 9.38 14.72 17.15
N ARG A 317 8.74 13.71 17.76
CA ARG A 317 9.37 12.82 18.74
C ARG A 317 10.34 11.83 18.10
N LEU A 318 10.13 11.52 16.82
CA LEU A 318 11.02 10.67 16.01
C LEU A 318 12.14 11.45 15.32
N GLY A 319 12.23 12.77 15.50
CA GLY A 319 13.20 13.60 14.77
C GLY A 319 12.94 13.65 13.26
N VAL A 320 11.69 13.43 12.84
CA VAL A 320 11.25 13.54 11.45
C VAL A 320 10.59 14.91 11.24
N SER A 321 11.13 15.71 10.31
CA SER A 321 10.53 17.00 9.94
C SER A 321 9.49 16.83 8.84
N GLN A 322 8.46 17.69 8.83
CA GLN A 322 7.38 17.70 7.82
C GLN A 322 7.84 17.93 6.37
N SER A 323 9.11 18.25 6.11
CA SER A 323 9.63 18.47 4.75
C SER A 323 9.86 17.19 3.95
N PHE A 324 9.57 16.02 4.49
CA PHE A 324 9.66 14.72 3.81
C PHE A 324 8.34 14.38 3.11
N ASN A 325 7.92 15.20 2.14
CA ASN A 325 6.89 14.76 1.19
C ASN A 325 7.58 14.09 0.01
N ALA A 326 7.50 12.77 -0.05
CA ALA A 326 7.99 11.96 -1.17
C ALA A 326 7.21 12.21 -2.48
N LEU A 327 6.08 12.94 -2.42
CA LEU A 327 5.26 13.29 -3.59
C LEU A 327 5.70 14.60 -4.28
N ASP A 328 6.68 15.33 -3.74
CA ASP A 328 7.25 16.55 -4.36
C ASP A 328 8.52 16.27 -5.20
N GLY A 329 8.89 15.00 -5.37
CA GLY A 329 10.01 14.57 -6.21
C GLY A 329 9.52 13.98 -7.54
N ASP A 330 9.73 14.74 -8.62
CA ASP A 330 9.56 14.47 -10.06
C ASP A 330 8.17 14.67 -10.70
#